data_AF-A0A4V2QDF2-F1
#
_entry.id   AF-A0A4V2QDF2-F1
#
_cell.length_a   1.000
_cell.length_b   1.000
_cell.length_c   1.000
_cell.angle_alpha   90.00
_cell.angle_beta   90.00
_cell.angle_gamma   90.00
#
_symmetry.space_group_name_H-M   'P 1'
#
loop_
_entity.id
_entity.type
_entity.pdbx_description
1 polymer ?
#
loop_
_entity_poly.entity_id
_entity_poly.type
_entity_poly.pdbx_seq_one_letter_code
_entity_poly.pdbx_strand_id
1 'polypeptide(L)'
;MLKLVDPILSPELLYALRAMGHRHDIAVVDANFPCDAGDNRLVRLDGVSGPRALDAILGVFPLEEQEPHVAWRMIAENDPVKILPVFEDYGATLRRTQGKPVELTAVHPDDFKDRVRAAHTVVVTGERRFFGSVILRKGVIPPT
;
A
#
# COMPACT_ATOMS: atom_id res chain seq x y z
N MET A 1 -0.89 -13.60 17.65
CA MET A 1 -0.70 -14.24 16.33
C MET A 1 -1.86 -15.17 16.05
N LEU A 2 -2.21 -15.37 14.78
CA LEU A 2 -3.28 -16.28 14.33
C LEU A 2 -2.71 -17.31 13.35
N LYS A 3 -3.37 -18.45 13.19
CA LYS A 3 -3.03 -19.40 12.11
C LYS A 3 -3.35 -18.76 10.76
N LEU A 4 -2.49 -18.95 9.77
CA LEU A 4 -2.68 -18.50 8.37
C LEU A 4 -2.73 -16.98 8.17
N VAL A 5 -2.45 -16.18 9.20
CA VAL A 5 -2.37 -14.71 9.10
C VAL A 5 -0.95 -14.28 9.41
N ASP A 6 -0.42 -13.40 8.56
CA ASP A 6 0.93 -12.88 8.74
C ASP A 6 1.08 -12.16 10.10
N PRO A 7 2.08 -12.52 10.94
CA PRO A 7 2.22 -11.97 12.27
C PRO A 7 2.53 -10.46 12.32
N ILE A 8 2.96 -9.82 11.22
CA ILE A 8 3.16 -8.36 11.21
C ILE A 8 1.84 -7.59 11.09
N LEU A 9 0.74 -8.27 10.75
CA LEU A 9 -0.59 -7.65 10.73
C LEU A 9 -1.08 -7.51 12.18
N SER A 10 -0.86 -6.33 12.75
CA SER A 10 -1.32 -6.01 14.10
C SER A 10 -2.85 -6.12 14.20
N PRO A 11 -3.41 -6.26 15.42
CA PRO A 11 -4.87 -6.25 15.62
C PRO A 11 -5.54 -5.04 14.98
N GLU A 12 -4.93 -3.86 15.10
CA GLU A 12 -5.43 -2.60 14.55
C GLU A 12 -5.38 -2.60 13.02
N LEU A 13 -4.30 -3.14 12.42
CA LEU A 13 -4.21 -3.27 10.98
C LEU A 13 -5.26 -4.25 10.43
N LEU A 14 -5.43 -5.41 11.05
CA LEU A 14 -6.45 -6.38 10.65
C LEU A 14 -7.86 -5.80 10.75
N TYR A 15 -8.15 -5.07 11.82
CA TYR A 15 -9.41 -4.36 11.97
C TYR A 15 -9.62 -3.36 10.81
N ALA A 16 -8.62 -2.51 10.53
CA ALA A 16 -8.70 -1.52 9.47
C ALA A 16 -8.91 -2.17 8.09
N LEU A 17 -8.11 -3.18 7.74
CA LEU A 17 -8.25 -3.93 6.49
C LEU A 17 -9.64 -4.57 6.35
N ARG A 18 -10.21 -5.09 7.43
CA ARG A 18 -11.53 -5.73 7.43
C ARG A 18 -12.69 -4.73 7.40
N ALA A 19 -12.50 -3.54 7.98
CA ALA A 19 -13.47 -2.45 8.01
C ALA A 19 -13.54 -1.67 6.68
N MET A 20 -12.46 -1.69 5.89
CA MET A 20 -12.46 -1.07 4.55
C MET A 20 -13.56 -1.65 3.64
N GLY A 21 -14.28 -0.76 2.94
CA GLY A 21 -15.21 -1.10 1.88
C GLY A 21 -14.54 -1.25 0.51
N HIS A 22 -15.33 -1.62 -0.50
CA HIS A 22 -14.90 -1.62 -1.90
C HIS A 22 -14.42 -0.22 -2.31
N ARG A 23 -13.30 -0.16 -3.03
CA ARG A 23 -12.65 1.08 -3.52
C ARG A 23 -12.13 2.03 -2.45
N HIS A 24 -12.07 1.60 -1.19
CA HIS A 24 -11.24 2.29 -0.21
C HIS A 24 -9.77 2.08 -0.55
N ASP A 25 -9.02 3.18 -0.46
CA ASP A 25 -7.58 3.16 -0.66
C ASP A 25 -6.86 2.98 0.69
N ILE A 26 -5.76 2.22 0.69
CA ILE A 26 -4.80 2.11 1.79
C ILE A 26 -3.44 2.59 1.30
N ALA A 27 -2.81 3.48 2.08
CA ALA A 27 -1.47 3.96 1.81
C ALA A 27 -0.45 3.20 2.66
N VAL A 28 0.59 2.64 2.05
CA VAL A 28 1.77 2.10 2.73
C VAL A 28 2.90 3.09 2.46
N VAL A 29 3.28 3.85 3.47
CA VAL A 29 4.21 4.97 3.32
C VAL A 29 5.57 4.68 3.95
N ASP A 30 6.60 5.28 3.37
CA ASP A 30 7.97 5.18 3.85
C ASP A 30 8.21 6.00 5.14
N ALA A 31 9.36 5.79 5.76
CA ALA A 31 9.72 6.39 7.05
C ALA A 31 9.87 7.93 7.00
N ASN A 32 9.94 8.52 5.80
CA ASN A 32 10.09 9.97 5.61
C ASN A 32 8.78 10.64 5.20
N PHE A 33 7.71 9.87 4.93
CA PHE A 33 6.45 10.44 4.52
C PHE A 33 5.80 11.20 5.69
N PRO A 34 5.36 12.46 5.49
CA PRO A 34 4.77 13.24 6.56
C PRO A 34 3.41 12.66 6.97
N CYS A 35 3.29 12.27 8.23
CA CYS A 35 2.03 11.82 8.82
C CYS A 35 1.83 12.48 10.18
N ASP A 36 0.61 12.94 10.44
CA ASP A 36 0.26 13.58 11.71
C ASP A 36 -0.02 12.53 12.78
N ALA A 37 0.63 12.66 13.95
CA ALA A 37 0.51 11.69 15.04
C ALA A 37 -0.92 11.57 15.64
N GLY A 38 -1.80 12.53 15.36
CA GLY A 38 -3.20 12.54 15.77
C GLY A 38 -4.16 11.88 14.79
N ASP A 39 -3.68 11.40 13.63
CA ASP A 39 -4.53 10.75 12.64
C ASP A 39 -4.94 9.35 13.12
N ASN A 40 -6.23 9.16 13.39
CA ASN A 40 -6.79 7.90 13.86
C ASN A 40 -6.75 6.77 12.81
N ARG A 41 -6.38 7.08 11.57
CA ARG A 41 -6.20 6.11 10.48
C ARG A 41 -4.78 5.55 10.40
N LEU A 42 -3.88 6.06 11.23
CA LEU A 42 -2.47 5.72 11.18
C LEU A 42 -2.17 4.42 11.94
N VAL A 43 -1.49 3.51 11.25
CA VAL A 43 -0.95 2.27 11.83
C VAL A 43 0.55 2.25 11.61
N ARG A 44 1.33 1.95 12.66
CA ARG A 44 2.80 1.90 12.58
C ARG A 44 3.30 0.46 12.48
N LEU A 45 4.14 0.21 11.48
CA LEU A 45 4.95 -1.00 11.30
C LEU A 45 6.43 -0.60 11.23
N ASP A 46 6.90 0.07 12.29
CA ASP A 46 8.29 0.50 12.42
C ASP A 46 9.25 -0.69 12.26
N GLY A 47 10.34 -0.48 11.51
CA GLY A 47 11.34 -1.51 11.23
C GLY A 47 10.94 -2.56 10.18
N VAL A 48 9.71 -2.52 9.67
CA VAL A 48 9.25 -3.36 8.55
C VAL A 48 9.50 -2.62 7.23
N SER A 49 10.05 -3.30 6.22
CA SER A 49 10.20 -2.68 4.89
C SER A 49 8.84 -2.54 4.18
N GLY A 50 8.75 -1.58 3.28
CA GLY A 50 7.54 -1.31 2.52
C GLY A 50 7.04 -2.54 1.74
N PRO A 51 7.90 -3.21 0.93
CA PRO A 51 7.53 -4.43 0.23
C PRO A 51 7.08 -5.57 1.16
N ARG A 52 7.67 -5.69 2.36
CA ARG A 52 7.27 -6.71 3.35
C ARG A 52 5.90 -6.43 3.95
N ALA A 53 5.58 -5.15 4.22
CA ALA A 53 4.26 -4.73 4.66
C ALA A 53 3.22 -4.96 3.57
N LEU A 54 3.54 -4.61 2.32
CA LEU A 54 2.69 -4.84 1.16
C LEU A 54 2.35 -6.33 0.98
N ASP A 55 3.34 -7.21 1.09
CA ASP A 55 3.17 -8.67 0.98
C ASP A 55 2.21 -9.22 2.04
N ALA A 56 2.36 -8.81 3.30
CA ALA A 56 1.44 -9.21 4.37
C ALA A 56 0.02 -8.73 4.12
N ILE A 57 -0.14 -7.45 3.73
CA ILE A 57 -1.45 -6.86 3.46
C ILE A 57 -2.15 -7.64 2.35
N LEU A 58 -1.48 -7.87 1.22
CA LEU A 58 -2.03 -8.58 0.06
C LEU A 58 -2.34 -10.06 0.34
N GLY A 59 -1.79 -10.65 1.42
CA GLY A 59 -2.17 -11.98 1.88
C GLY A 59 -3.63 -12.10 2.35
N VAL A 60 -4.27 -10.99 2.75
CA VAL A 60 -5.68 -10.95 3.21
C VAL A 60 -6.52 -9.88 2.52
N PHE A 61 -5.91 -9.05 1.67
CA PHE A 61 -6.52 -7.89 1.04
C PHE A 61 -6.81 -8.14 -0.44
N PRO A 62 -8.08 -8.19 -0.87
CA PRO A 62 -8.40 -8.27 -2.29
C PRO A 62 -8.03 -6.95 -2.98
N LEU A 63 -7.24 -7.02 -4.05
CA LEU A 63 -6.94 -5.87 -4.88
C LEU A 63 -8.08 -5.63 -5.88
N GLU A 64 -8.34 -4.39 -6.24
CA GLU A 64 -9.31 -4.08 -7.30
C GLU A 64 -8.87 -4.64 -8.65
N GLU A 65 -9.82 -5.10 -9.47
CA GLU A 65 -9.55 -5.78 -10.75
C GLU A 65 -10.30 -5.19 -11.95
N GLN A 66 -11.33 -4.38 -11.71
CA GLN A 66 -12.21 -3.79 -12.74
C GLN A 66 -11.84 -2.35 -13.09
N GLU A 67 -10.87 -1.76 -12.39
CA GLU A 67 -10.37 -0.43 -12.68
C GLU A 67 -8.97 -0.47 -13.33
N PRO A 68 -8.65 0.47 -14.22
CA PRO A 68 -7.35 0.48 -14.91
C PRO A 68 -6.18 0.82 -13.97
N HIS A 69 -6.44 1.55 -12.88
CA HIS A 69 -5.43 2.00 -11.93
C HIS A 69 -5.86 1.61 -10.53
N VAL A 70 -5.09 0.72 -9.91
CA VAL A 70 -5.41 0.13 -8.59
C VAL A 70 -4.24 0.18 -7.62
N ALA A 71 -3.06 0.54 -8.11
CA ALA A 71 -1.86 0.76 -7.32
C ALA A 71 -1.12 1.99 -7.84
N TRP A 72 -0.67 2.86 -6.93
CA TRP A 72 -0.01 4.12 -7.29
C TRP A 72 1.34 4.28 -6.62
N ARG A 73 2.26 4.92 -7.33
CA ARG A 73 3.55 5.40 -6.82
C ARG A 73 3.74 6.86 -7.18
N MET A 74 4.60 7.55 -6.44
CA MET A 74 5.04 8.90 -6.83
C MET A 74 5.94 8.86 -8.07
N ILE A 75 5.83 9.90 -8.91
CA ILE A 75 6.86 10.24 -9.91
C ILE A 75 8.15 10.60 -9.16
N ALA A 76 9.24 9.92 -9.50
CA ALA A 76 10.54 10.17 -8.91
C ALA A 76 11.32 11.14 -9.80
N GLU A 77 11.92 12.17 -9.19
CA GLU A 77 12.83 13.10 -9.88
C GLU A 77 12.24 13.74 -11.16
N ASN A 78 10.94 14.01 -11.15
CA ASN A 78 10.18 14.57 -12.29
C ASN A 78 10.20 13.69 -13.57
N ASP A 79 10.51 12.40 -13.45
CA ASP A 79 10.48 11.44 -14.57
C ASP A 79 9.44 10.33 -14.29
N PRO A 80 8.32 10.30 -15.05
CA PRO A 80 7.29 9.29 -14.86
C PRO A 80 7.72 7.88 -15.28
N VAL A 81 8.72 7.75 -16.15
CA VAL A 81 9.22 6.45 -16.65
C VAL A 81 10.31 5.89 -15.74
N LYS A 82 10.94 6.73 -14.92
CA LYS A 82 11.98 6.32 -13.97
C LYS A 82 11.44 5.32 -12.95
N ILE A 83 12.04 4.13 -12.95
CA ILE A 83 11.78 3.05 -11.99
C ILE A 83 12.94 2.96 -11.01
N LEU A 84 12.68 3.24 -9.73
CA LEU A 84 13.63 3.04 -8.64
C LEU A 84 13.57 1.60 -8.13
N PRO A 85 14.63 1.07 -7.49
CA PRO A 85 14.65 -0.31 -6.96
C PRO A 85 13.48 -0.64 -6.04
N VAL A 86 12.99 0.31 -5.25
CA VAL A 86 11.83 0.09 -4.37
C VAL A 86 10.54 -0.16 -5.16
N PHE A 87 10.38 0.45 -6.34
CA PHE A 87 9.24 0.20 -7.22
C PHE A 87 9.32 -1.19 -7.87
N GLU A 88 10.52 -1.67 -8.17
CA GLU A 88 10.72 -3.04 -8.67
C GLU A 88 10.30 -4.08 -7.62
N ASP A 89 10.70 -3.89 -6.36
CA ASP A 89 10.30 -4.76 -5.24
C ASP A 89 8.79 -4.78 -5.02
N TYR A 90 8.14 -3.61 -5.12
CA TYR A 90 6.69 -3.49 -5.04
C TYR A 90 6.01 -4.20 -6.21
N GLY A 91 6.50 -3.99 -7.44
CA GLY A 91 5.99 -4.68 -8.63
C GLY A 91 6.16 -6.19 -8.56
N ALA A 92 7.28 -6.68 -8.02
CA ALA A 92 7.53 -8.11 -7.80
C ALA A 92 6.56 -8.69 -6.75
N THR A 93 6.29 -7.95 -5.68
CA THR A 93 5.33 -8.34 -4.63
C THR A 93 3.90 -8.40 -5.16
N LEU A 94 3.47 -7.38 -5.91
CA LEU A 94 2.16 -7.37 -6.57
C LEU A 94 2.01 -8.54 -7.55
N ARG A 95 3.01 -8.77 -8.41
CA ARG A 95 2.97 -9.88 -9.37
C ARG A 95 2.86 -11.24 -8.70
N ARG A 96 3.63 -11.46 -7.64
CA ARG A 96 3.62 -12.72 -6.87
C ARG A 96 2.26 -12.97 -6.22
N THR A 97 1.69 -11.95 -5.59
CA THR A 97 0.44 -12.08 -4.82
C THR A 97 -0.80 -12.16 -5.70
N GLN A 98 -0.83 -11.42 -6.82
CA GLN A 98 -1.98 -11.37 -7.72
C GLN A 98 -1.94 -12.42 -8.83
N GLY A 99 -0.80 -13.09 -9.04
CA GLY A 99 -0.61 -14.05 -10.14
C GLY A 99 -0.63 -13.42 -11.54
N LYS A 100 -0.74 -12.08 -11.63
CA LYS A 100 -0.76 -11.31 -12.87
C LYS A 100 0.03 -10.00 -12.69
N PRO A 101 0.57 -9.40 -13.77
CA PRO A 101 1.16 -8.07 -13.68
C PRO A 101 0.14 -7.05 -13.19
N VAL A 102 0.54 -6.24 -12.21
CA VAL A 102 -0.19 -5.05 -11.77
C VAL A 102 0.71 -3.85 -12.01
N GLU A 103 0.20 -2.86 -12.70
CA GLU A 103 0.93 -1.62 -12.97
C GLU A 103 0.96 -0.74 -11.72
N LEU A 104 2.15 -0.23 -11.38
CA LEU A 104 2.31 0.85 -10.41
C LEU A 104 2.18 2.19 -11.15
N THR A 105 0.96 2.71 -11.19
CA THR A 105 0.65 3.96 -11.89
C THR A 105 1.40 5.12 -11.26
N ALA A 106 2.20 5.82 -12.08
CA ALA A 106 2.96 6.99 -11.65
C ALA A 106 2.03 8.20 -11.55
N VAL A 107 2.06 8.90 -10.41
CA VAL A 107 1.28 10.12 -10.18
C VAL A 107 2.16 11.25 -9.66
N HIS A 108 1.74 12.50 -9.90
CA HIS A 108 2.45 13.67 -9.39
C HIS A 108 2.53 13.61 -7.86
N PRO A 109 3.62 14.09 -7.22
CA PRO A 109 3.75 14.05 -5.77
C PRO A 109 2.58 14.68 -5.00
N ASP A 110 1.98 15.73 -5.54
CA ASP A 110 0.83 16.38 -4.88
C ASP A 110 -0.45 15.54 -4.98
N ASP A 111 -0.72 14.95 -6.15
CA ASP A 111 -1.83 13.99 -6.32
C ASP A 111 -1.65 12.77 -5.40
N PHE A 112 -0.41 12.30 -5.23
CA PHE A 112 -0.11 11.21 -4.31
C PHE A 112 -0.43 11.59 -2.87
N LYS A 113 0.00 12.78 -2.42
CA LYS A 113 -0.31 13.28 -1.07
C LYS A 113 -1.81 13.44 -0.87
N ASP A 114 -2.54 13.93 -1.86
CA ASP A 114 -4.00 14.05 -1.79
C ASP A 114 -4.67 12.67 -1.68
N ARG A 115 -4.17 11.67 -2.42
CA ARG A 115 -4.63 10.28 -2.26
C ARG A 115 -4.32 9.70 -0.89
N VAL A 116 -3.13 9.96 -0.32
CA VAL A 116 -2.81 9.53 1.06
C VAL A 116 -3.74 10.22 2.07
N ARG A 117 -4.00 11.52 1.91
CA ARG A 117 -4.94 12.26 2.77
C ARG A 117 -6.36 11.72 2.69
N ALA A 118 -6.78 11.24 1.52
CA ALA A 118 -8.09 10.64 1.30
C ALA A 118 -8.16 9.14 1.64
N ALA A 119 -7.03 8.47 1.85
CA ALA A 119 -6.98 7.04 2.13
C ALA A 119 -7.73 6.69 3.43
N HIS A 120 -8.33 5.51 3.46
CA HIS A 120 -9.02 5.01 4.65
C HIS A 120 -8.04 4.69 5.78
N THR A 121 -6.86 4.19 5.43
CA THR A 121 -5.82 3.78 6.38
C THR A 121 -4.46 4.15 5.82
N VAL A 122 -3.57 4.62 6.70
CA VAL A 122 -2.17 4.93 6.37
C VAL A 122 -1.27 4.06 7.24
N VAL A 123 -0.46 3.23 6.61
CA VAL A 123 0.50 2.35 7.28
C VAL A 123 1.88 2.97 7.13
N VAL A 124 2.44 3.48 8.21
CA VAL A 124 3.82 4.00 8.24
C VAL A 124 4.78 2.84 8.48
N THR A 125 5.72 2.66 7.57
CA THR A 125 6.70 1.56 7.61
C THR A 125 8.08 2.06 8.00
N GLY A 126 9.01 1.13 8.23
CA GLY A 126 10.44 1.40 8.35
C GLY A 126 11.18 1.49 7.01
N GLU A 127 10.50 1.60 5.87
CA GLU A 127 11.16 1.75 4.56
C GLU A 127 11.98 3.04 4.51
N ARG A 128 13.28 2.92 4.24
CA ARG A 128 14.22 4.05 4.27
C ARG A 128 14.53 4.61 2.88
N ARG A 129 14.22 3.85 1.83
CA ARG A 129 14.45 4.28 0.44
C ARG A 129 13.45 5.39 0.08
N PHE A 130 13.95 6.43 -0.58
CA PHE A 130 13.11 7.54 -1.03
C PHE A 130 12.07 7.08 -2.05
N PHE A 131 10.94 7.79 -2.06
CA PHE A 131 9.76 7.42 -2.84
C PHE A 131 9.23 6.01 -2.51
N GLY A 132 9.59 5.45 -1.36
CA GLY A 132 9.22 4.10 -0.95
C GLY A 132 7.77 3.94 -0.51
N SER A 133 6.88 4.82 -0.96
CA SER A 133 5.47 4.82 -0.61
C SER A 133 4.62 4.29 -1.78
N VAL A 134 3.59 3.51 -1.48
CA VAL A 134 2.64 2.93 -2.44
C VAL A 134 1.21 3.03 -1.90
N ILE A 135 0.23 3.20 -2.78
CA ILE A 135 -1.20 3.19 -2.43
C ILE A 135 -1.85 2.03 -3.16
N LEU A 136 -2.76 1.32 -2.50
CA LEU A 136 -3.56 0.24 -3.09
C LEU A 136 -5.06 0.52 -2.96
N ARG A 137 -5.83 0.08 -3.95
CA ARG A 137 -7.30 0.10 -3.92
C ARG A 137 -7.87 -1.26 -3.58
N LYS A 138 -8.78 -1.30 -2.59
CA LYS A 138 -9.48 -2.53 -2.20
C LYS A 138 -10.49 -2.96 -3.25
N GLY A 139 -10.41 -4.22 -3.66
CA GLY A 139 -11.37 -4.88 -4.53
C GLY A 139 -12.52 -5.56 -3.81
N VAL A 140 -13.14 -6.52 -4.49
CA VAL A 140 -14.24 -7.34 -3.99
C VAL A 140 -13.88 -8.82 -4.07
N ILE A 141 -14.44 -9.61 -3.16
CA ILE A 141 -14.41 -11.07 -3.24
C ILE A 141 -15.82 -11.50 -3.69
N PRO A 142 -15.97 -12.23 -4.81
CA PRO A 142 -17.27 -12.68 -5.27
C PRO A 142 -17.92 -13.64 -4.27
N PRO A 143 -19.27 -13.73 -4.23
CA PRO A 143 -19.95 -14.77 -3.47
C PRO A 143 -19.48 -16.16 -3.91
N THR A 144 -19.25 -17.04 -2.94
CA THR A 144 -18.99 -18.47 -3.16
C THR A 144 -20.28 -19.26 -3.25
#